data_AF-A0A7S2Z280-F1
#
_entry.id   AF-A0A7S2Z280-F1
#
_cell.length_a   1.000
_cell.length_b   1.000
_cell.length_c   1.000
_cell.angle_alpha   90.00
_cell.angle_beta   90.00
_cell.angle_gamma   90.00
#
_symmetry.space_group_name_H-M   'P 1'
#
loop_
_entity.id
_entity.type
_entity.pdbx_description
1 polymer ?
#
loop_
_entity_poly.entity_id
_entity_poly.type
_entity_poly.pdbx_seq_one_letter_code
_entity_poly.pdbx_strand_id
1 'polypeptide(L)'
;MVLESDAGAVAHKVMRTLSVKRTLPKVLTLSKEDVNDLKSWQSRGREDLTERSKLYSSHRSSDRDSGSEVSREPSNKGKDLDPLDSSNAQIALSLLKEGSTVDEHIVSNIKQRMALTVPIVHELERVQAKGVSKQEIDEIRRGLLREAGCLNLLKQLDEKGKMDDKALQEVKMSESGVTFFRTIYYGPVPPIVTSDDPQYADLRKVIRATLSKVFVNASADEHFSVRDWFTSRGIQPRPTYTVSLISKSDMLLGQGPNGGHSGVGLPSVEKEKREMQQHLTRMTSHVKELWMSGSDINQRIFHRVNRDEEVIGFLVGLKEMKVGAVIALGFPRSYNMMNVKTMIQGEKGYADYDMFARPAFQALERRDTVYKRNTARDFFNYFGAKDGDDGLPWRDVGGGVRKCQIQEFALTSKLVKTLKNNLGTPMDIYDLTVTWSEGCLCTKAEEELNLKVVNIRTWDQGPSLLLKNQVSALVDMVLDIDPENSFLFIHCAGGIGRTGNLAYALSEILCCDVPKDPLKKLEWLRSQRQGCIQTPEQLVDAMILSHMVLQEVVERSSPKERE
;
A
#
# COMPACT_ATOMS: atom_id res chain seq x y z
N MET A 1 -4.56 5.65 -55.04
CA MET A 1 -4.34 4.23 -54.69
C MET A 1 -2.85 3.99 -54.54
N VAL A 2 -2.32 3.96 -53.32
CA VAL A 2 -1.31 3.01 -52.82
C VAL A 2 -1.56 2.95 -51.31
N LEU A 3 -2.01 1.81 -50.81
CA LEU A 3 -2.09 1.49 -49.39
C LEU A 3 -0.66 1.13 -48.95
N GLU A 4 0.02 2.03 -48.25
CA GLU A 4 1.18 1.65 -47.45
C GLU A 4 0.65 0.81 -46.28
N SER A 5 0.88 -0.50 -46.33
CA SER A 5 0.33 -1.44 -45.35
C SER A 5 1.02 -1.28 -43.99
N ASP A 6 0.25 -1.44 -42.91
CA ASP A 6 0.72 -1.45 -41.51
C ASP A 6 1.90 -2.43 -41.28
N ALA A 7 2.04 -3.43 -42.14
CA ALA A 7 3.18 -4.36 -42.14
C ALA A 7 4.52 -3.66 -42.46
N GLY A 8 4.52 -2.63 -43.32
CA GLY A 8 5.71 -1.84 -43.66
C GLY A 8 6.21 -1.00 -42.48
N ALA A 9 5.30 -0.43 -41.69
CA ALA A 9 5.65 0.33 -40.49
C ALA A 9 6.20 -0.56 -39.37
N VAL A 10 5.68 -1.78 -39.22
CA VAL A 10 6.18 -2.78 -38.25
C VAL A 10 7.56 -3.31 -38.68
N ALA A 11 7.75 -3.64 -39.96
CA ALA A 11 9.03 -4.11 -40.49
C ALA A 11 10.13 -3.04 -40.38
N HIS A 12 9.81 -1.77 -40.63
CA HIS A 12 10.74 -0.65 -40.51
C HIS A 12 11.12 -0.36 -39.04
N LYS A 13 10.26 -0.69 -38.08
CA LYS A 13 10.56 -0.58 -36.64
C LYS A 13 11.41 -1.74 -36.13
N VAL A 14 11.15 -2.98 -36.56
CA VAL A 14 11.97 -4.16 -36.21
C VAL A 14 13.38 -4.04 -36.78
N MET A 15 13.54 -3.55 -38.02
CA MET A 15 14.85 -3.26 -38.62
C MET A 15 15.62 -2.17 -37.87
N ARG A 16 14.93 -1.15 -37.34
CA ARG A 16 15.55 -0.12 -36.47
C ARG A 16 16.01 -0.68 -35.13
N THR A 17 15.26 -1.60 -34.52
CA THR A 17 15.63 -2.21 -33.24
C THR A 17 16.84 -3.15 -33.37
N LEU A 18 17.00 -3.80 -34.52
CA LEU A 18 18.11 -4.74 -34.77
C LEU A 18 19.41 -4.06 -35.23
N SER A 19 19.39 -2.79 -35.68
CA SER A 19 20.57 -2.12 -36.25
C SER A 19 21.31 -1.14 -35.31
N VAL A 20 20.92 -0.98 -34.04
CA VAL A 20 21.62 -0.07 -33.11
C VAL A 20 22.77 -0.78 -32.41
N LYS A 21 23.85 -1.06 -33.15
CA LYS A 21 25.20 -1.08 -32.58
C LYS A 21 25.73 0.35 -32.61
N ARG A 22 25.42 1.18 -31.61
CA ARG A 22 26.29 2.29 -31.16
C ARG A 22 25.81 2.97 -29.88
N THR A 23 26.72 2.97 -28.91
CA THR A 23 26.95 4.00 -27.88
C THR A 23 25.72 4.58 -27.19
N LEU A 24 25.42 4.01 -26.02
CA LEU A 24 24.63 4.64 -24.96
C LEU A 24 25.01 6.14 -24.83
N PRO A 25 24.07 7.08 -25.00
CA PRO A 25 24.25 8.39 -24.42
C PRO A 25 24.31 8.20 -22.90
N LYS A 26 25.36 8.73 -22.27
CA LYS A 26 25.43 8.89 -20.82
C LYS A 26 24.28 9.79 -20.38
N VAL A 27 23.11 9.20 -20.12
CA VAL A 27 21.96 9.89 -19.54
C VAL A 27 22.11 9.83 -18.03
N LEU A 28 22.42 11.00 -17.46
CA LEU A 28 22.19 11.42 -16.08
C LEU A 28 22.84 10.57 -14.97
N THR A 29 24.18 10.62 -14.91
CA THR A 29 24.84 10.65 -13.60
C THR A 29 24.42 11.95 -12.91
N LEU A 30 23.73 11.84 -11.76
CA LEU A 30 23.52 12.95 -10.82
C LEU A 30 24.82 13.76 -10.69
N SER A 31 24.75 15.08 -10.74
CA SER A 31 25.95 15.90 -10.51
C SER A 31 26.51 15.58 -9.12
N LYS A 32 27.81 15.80 -8.91
CA LYS A 32 28.41 15.59 -7.57
C LYS A 32 27.72 16.47 -6.52
N GLU A 33 27.15 17.59 -6.93
CA GLU A 33 26.32 18.48 -6.10
C GLU A 33 24.98 17.81 -5.74
N ASP A 34 24.27 17.22 -6.71
CA ASP A 34 23.00 16.50 -6.43
C ASP A 34 23.21 15.26 -5.54
N VAL A 35 24.34 14.56 -5.67
CA VAL A 35 24.69 13.42 -4.79
C VAL A 35 24.98 13.91 -3.36
N ASN A 36 25.61 15.07 -3.21
CA ASN A 36 25.87 15.66 -1.91
C ASN A 36 24.60 16.23 -1.28
N ASP A 37 23.69 16.81 -2.08
CA ASP A 37 22.39 17.27 -1.62
C ASP A 37 21.50 16.10 -1.21
N LEU A 38 21.46 15.01 -1.99
CA LEU A 38 20.71 13.81 -1.64
C LEU A 38 21.26 13.15 -0.37
N LYS A 39 22.59 13.13 -0.21
CA LYS A 39 23.24 12.68 1.04
C LYS A 39 22.97 13.61 2.21
N SER A 40 22.92 14.92 2.01
CA SER A 40 22.61 15.89 3.06
C SER A 40 21.14 15.79 3.48
N TRP A 41 20.22 15.55 2.53
CA TRP A 41 18.81 15.28 2.81
C TRP A 41 18.61 13.94 3.51
N GLN A 42 19.37 12.91 3.14
CA GLN A 42 19.33 11.61 3.81
C GLN A 42 19.94 11.66 5.22
N SER A 43 21.01 12.43 5.44
CA SER A 43 21.61 12.58 6.78
C SER A 43 20.77 13.51 7.66
N ARG A 44 20.42 14.71 7.19
CA ARG A 44 19.59 15.67 7.94
C ARG A 44 18.17 15.19 8.13
N GLY A 45 17.55 14.60 7.11
CA GLY A 45 16.21 14.02 7.24
C GLY A 45 16.18 12.88 8.26
N ARG A 46 17.22 12.04 8.29
CA ARG A 46 17.36 10.97 9.28
C ARG A 46 17.69 11.53 10.67
N GLU A 47 18.56 12.52 10.78
CA GLU A 47 18.92 13.17 12.04
C GLU A 47 17.76 13.99 12.63
N ASP A 48 17.03 14.77 11.83
CA ASP A 48 15.85 15.54 12.25
C ASP A 48 14.67 14.64 12.63
N LEU A 49 14.45 13.54 11.88
CA LEU A 49 13.47 12.51 12.27
C LEU A 49 13.90 11.80 13.55
N THR A 50 15.20 11.54 13.74
CA THR A 50 15.74 10.88 14.93
C THR A 50 15.74 11.81 16.15
N GLU A 51 16.03 13.10 16.01
CA GLU A 51 15.96 14.10 17.09
C GLU A 51 14.52 14.37 17.50
N ARG A 52 13.60 14.54 16.52
CA ARG A 52 12.17 14.62 16.82
C ARG A 52 11.68 13.32 17.44
N SER A 53 12.10 12.15 16.98
CA SER A 53 11.74 10.86 17.58
C SER A 53 12.32 10.69 19.00
N LYS A 54 13.52 11.21 19.28
CA LYS A 54 14.13 11.27 20.63
C LYS A 54 13.35 12.17 21.58
N LEU A 55 12.79 13.29 21.09
CA LEU A 55 11.92 14.19 21.89
C LEU A 55 10.59 13.57 22.30
N TYR A 56 10.10 12.56 21.56
CA TYR A 56 8.82 11.88 21.80
C TYR A 56 8.99 10.44 22.34
N SER A 57 10.20 10.04 22.75
CA SER A 57 10.53 8.68 23.17
C SER A 57 10.93 8.61 24.65
N SER A 58 10.03 8.14 25.51
CA SER A 58 10.42 7.58 26.81
C SER A 58 11.08 6.23 26.60
N HIS A 59 12.41 6.21 26.70
CA HIS A 59 13.23 5.17 27.34
C HIS A 59 14.68 5.46 26.99
N ARG A 60 15.31 6.33 27.77
CA ARG A 60 16.75 6.21 27.99
C ARG A 60 16.92 5.02 28.91
N SER A 61 17.39 3.89 28.38
CA SER A 61 18.08 2.92 29.23
C SER A 61 19.32 3.63 29.76
N SER A 62 19.26 4.10 31.00
CA SER A 62 20.45 4.43 31.75
C SER A 62 21.18 3.12 32.01
N ASP A 63 22.16 2.78 31.19
CA ASP A 63 23.36 2.12 31.69
C ASP A 63 24.56 2.39 30.79
N ARG A 64 25.68 2.58 31.48
CA ARG A 64 26.89 3.28 31.09
C ARG A 64 27.87 2.42 30.32
N ASP A 65 28.76 3.12 29.62
CA ASP A 65 30.15 2.75 29.38
C ASP A 65 30.82 2.05 30.58
N SER A 66 31.44 0.89 30.32
CA SER A 66 32.81 0.61 30.74
C SER A 66 33.29 -0.67 30.06
N GLY A 67 34.40 -0.59 29.33
CA GLY A 67 35.01 -1.72 28.65
C GLY A 67 35.58 -2.79 29.59
N SER A 68 35.61 -4.03 29.11
CA SER A 68 36.73 -4.97 29.29
C SER A 68 36.48 -6.20 28.42
N GLU A 69 37.48 -6.57 27.63
CA GLU A 69 37.59 -7.88 27.00
C GLU A 69 37.71 -8.94 28.08
N VAL A 70 36.76 -9.89 28.16
CA VAL A 70 37.03 -11.24 28.67
C VAL A 70 36.16 -12.24 27.90
N SER A 71 36.85 -13.09 27.15
CA SER A 71 36.40 -14.35 26.58
C SER A 71 35.70 -15.25 27.62
N ARG A 72 34.48 -15.72 27.33
CA ARG A 72 33.88 -16.90 27.97
C ARG A 72 32.73 -17.47 27.13
N GLU A 73 32.71 -18.80 27.10
CA GLU A 73 31.89 -19.72 26.32
C GLU A 73 30.37 -19.48 26.38
N PRO A 74 29.61 -19.95 25.36
CA PRO A 74 28.16 -19.79 25.33
C PRO A 74 27.50 -20.80 26.27
N SER A 75 27.14 -20.35 27.48
CA SER A 75 26.20 -21.07 28.32
C SER A 75 24.77 -20.88 27.78
N ASN A 76 24.15 -21.97 27.34
CA ASN A 76 22.72 -22.10 27.00
C ASN A 76 21.84 -21.97 28.27
N LYS A 77 21.82 -20.79 28.89
CA LYS A 77 20.69 -20.38 29.72
C LYS A 77 19.71 -19.65 28.81
N GLY A 78 18.48 -20.16 28.75
CA GLY A 78 17.42 -19.65 27.89
C GLY A 78 17.40 -18.12 27.94
N LYS A 79 17.60 -17.49 26.79
CA LYS A 79 17.35 -16.05 26.67
C LYS A 79 15.86 -15.90 26.91
N ASP A 80 15.49 -15.35 28.08
CA ASP A 80 14.12 -14.92 28.34
C ASP A 80 13.69 -14.06 27.14
N LEU A 81 12.71 -14.55 26.39
CA LEU A 81 12.18 -13.83 25.25
C LEU A 81 11.58 -12.52 25.78
N ASP A 82 11.99 -11.40 25.20
CA ASP A 82 11.41 -10.11 25.53
C ASP A 82 9.90 -10.18 25.25
N PRO A 83 9.04 -9.94 26.26
CA PRO A 83 7.61 -10.19 26.13
C PRO A 83 6.94 -9.29 25.09
N LEU A 84 7.58 -8.17 24.73
CA LEU A 84 7.05 -7.23 23.75
C LEU A 84 7.68 -7.42 22.36
N ASP A 85 8.54 -8.40 22.16
CA ASP A 85 9.17 -8.66 20.86
C ASP A 85 8.18 -9.32 19.88
N SER A 86 8.19 -8.85 18.63
CA SER A 86 7.48 -9.46 17.49
C SER A 86 7.92 -10.89 17.18
N SER A 87 9.13 -11.29 17.59
CA SER A 87 9.62 -12.66 17.41
C SER A 87 8.73 -13.71 18.08
N ASN A 88 8.04 -13.38 19.19
CA ASN A 88 7.11 -14.29 19.86
C ASN A 88 5.99 -14.76 18.92
N ALA A 89 5.40 -13.85 18.15
CA ALA A 89 4.31 -14.17 17.24
C ALA A 89 4.78 -15.01 16.04
N GLN A 90 6.00 -14.79 15.54
CA GLN A 90 6.62 -15.64 14.52
C GLN A 90 6.92 -17.04 15.02
N ILE A 91 7.48 -17.17 16.23
CA ILE A 91 7.75 -18.49 16.82
C ILE A 91 6.43 -19.25 16.95
N ALA A 92 5.38 -18.62 17.47
CA ALA A 92 4.06 -19.23 17.55
C ALA A 92 3.55 -19.65 16.17
N LEU A 93 3.69 -18.80 15.15
CA LEU A 93 3.25 -19.09 13.79
C LEU A 93 4.03 -20.27 13.17
N SER A 94 5.35 -20.34 13.36
CA SER A 94 6.18 -21.46 12.89
C SER A 94 5.77 -22.77 13.56
N LEU A 95 5.54 -22.76 14.88
CA LEU A 95 5.05 -23.93 15.61
C LEU A 95 3.68 -24.38 15.11
N LEU A 96 2.75 -23.44 14.87
CA LEU A 96 1.44 -23.74 14.30
C LEU A 96 1.54 -24.34 12.89
N LYS A 97 2.46 -23.83 12.06
CA LYS A 97 2.73 -24.37 10.72
C LYS A 97 3.25 -25.81 10.76
N GLU A 98 4.05 -26.14 11.77
CA GLU A 98 4.57 -27.48 12.03
C GLU A 98 3.55 -28.41 12.72
N GLY A 99 2.36 -27.92 13.08
CA GLY A 99 1.37 -28.68 13.84
C GLY A 99 1.75 -28.91 15.31
N SER A 100 2.69 -28.12 15.83
CA SER A 100 3.19 -28.17 17.20
C SER A 100 2.36 -27.27 18.13
N THR A 101 2.35 -27.61 19.42
CA THR A 101 1.73 -26.78 20.46
C THR A 101 2.60 -25.56 20.78
N VAL A 102 1.97 -24.40 20.96
CA VAL A 102 2.66 -23.16 21.34
C VAL A 102 2.72 -23.05 22.86
N ASP A 103 3.90 -22.73 23.40
CA ASP A 103 4.13 -22.56 24.85
C ASP A 103 3.28 -21.41 25.41
N GLU A 104 2.69 -21.61 26.59
CA GLU A 104 1.87 -20.60 27.28
C GLU A 104 2.65 -19.29 27.55
N HIS A 105 3.95 -19.36 27.79
CA HIS A 105 4.80 -18.19 27.96
C HIS A 105 4.84 -17.33 26.69
N ILE A 106 4.95 -17.95 25.50
CA ILE A 106 4.91 -17.24 24.21
C ILE A 106 3.54 -16.58 24.01
N VAL A 107 2.47 -17.30 24.34
CA VAL A 107 1.09 -16.75 24.27
C VAL A 107 0.92 -15.55 25.20
N SER A 108 1.46 -15.62 26.42
CA SER A 108 1.46 -14.52 27.39
C SER A 108 2.22 -13.30 26.85
N ASN A 109 3.38 -13.51 26.24
CA ASN A 109 4.16 -12.44 25.60
C ASN A 109 3.36 -11.77 24.47
N ILE A 110 2.73 -12.56 23.60
CA ILE A 110 1.87 -12.00 22.53
C ILE A 110 0.74 -11.14 23.11
N LYS A 111 0.09 -11.57 24.21
CA LYS A 111 -0.94 -10.79 24.90
C LYS A 111 -0.39 -9.47 25.48
N GLN A 112 0.83 -9.47 26.02
CA GLN A 112 1.49 -8.24 26.47
C GLN A 112 1.77 -7.28 25.32
N ARG A 113 2.19 -7.82 24.17
CA ARG A 113 2.38 -7.02 22.95
C ARG A 113 1.05 -6.46 22.41
N MET A 114 -0.03 -7.24 22.45
CA MET A 114 -1.38 -6.77 22.10
C MET A 114 -1.83 -5.58 22.97
N ALA A 115 -1.45 -5.55 24.25
CA ALA A 115 -1.82 -4.48 25.18
C ALA A 115 -1.40 -3.08 24.69
N LEU A 116 -0.36 -2.99 23.85
CA LEU A 116 0.11 -1.73 23.26
C LEU A 116 -0.92 -1.09 22.28
N THR A 117 -1.86 -1.89 21.77
CA THR A 117 -2.93 -1.44 20.86
C THR A 117 -4.31 -1.42 21.52
N VAL A 118 -4.46 -1.97 22.73
CA VAL A 118 -5.73 -1.96 23.46
C VAL A 118 -6.34 -0.57 23.65
N PRO A 119 -5.57 0.51 23.95
CA PRO A 119 -6.14 1.84 24.09
C PRO A 119 -6.93 2.32 22.86
N ILE A 120 -6.42 2.07 21.65
CA ILE A 120 -7.12 2.48 20.42
C ILE A 120 -8.32 1.57 20.11
N VAL A 121 -8.25 0.28 20.49
CA VAL A 121 -9.38 -0.66 20.36
C VAL A 121 -10.53 -0.24 21.26
N HIS A 122 -10.27 0.01 22.55
CA HIS A 122 -11.29 0.50 23.49
C HIS A 122 -11.85 1.86 23.06
N GLU A 123 -11.01 2.73 22.51
CA GLU A 123 -11.48 4.01 21.99
C GLU A 123 -12.47 3.84 20.84
N LEU A 124 -12.24 2.88 19.94
CA LEU A 124 -13.16 2.57 18.85
C LEU A 124 -14.53 2.08 19.34
N GLU A 125 -14.56 1.35 20.46
CA GLU A 125 -15.80 0.90 21.12
C GLU A 125 -16.54 2.06 21.80
N ARG A 126 -15.78 2.99 22.39
CA ARG A 126 -16.31 4.15 23.11
C ARG A 126 -16.90 5.21 22.19
N VAL A 127 -16.28 5.47 21.03
CA VAL A 127 -16.72 6.53 20.12
C VAL A 127 -18.07 6.21 19.48
N GLN A 128 -18.91 7.23 19.38
CA GLN A 128 -20.25 7.08 18.81
C GLN A 128 -20.17 6.78 17.31
N ALA A 129 -21.13 5.99 16.83
CA ALA A 129 -21.28 5.66 15.42
C ALA A 129 -22.06 6.70 14.60
N LYS A 130 -22.45 7.84 15.18
CA LYS A 130 -23.28 8.87 14.50
C LYS A 130 -22.57 9.51 13.32
N GLY A 131 -23.28 10.25 12.48
CA GLY A 131 -22.71 11.11 11.43
C GLY A 131 -21.62 12.02 11.98
N VAL A 132 -20.49 12.14 11.28
CA VAL A 132 -19.40 13.05 11.66
C VAL A 132 -19.89 14.49 11.52
N SER A 133 -19.74 15.26 12.59
CA SER A 133 -20.21 16.63 12.69
C SER A 133 -19.37 17.58 11.82
N LYS A 134 -19.96 18.74 11.48
CA LYS A 134 -19.26 19.79 10.74
C LYS A 134 -17.97 20.24 11.44
N GLN A 135 -18.00 20.34 12.77
CA GLN A 135 -16.83 20.74 13.57
C GLN A 135 -15.69 19.72 13.44
N GLU A 136 -16.00 18.42 13.55
CA GLU A 136 -15.03 17.34 13.36
C GLU A 136 -14.45 17.37 11.93
N ILE A 137 -15.28 17.62 10.92
CA ILE A 137 -14.85 17.75 9.52
C ILE A 137 -13.91 18.95 9.32
N ASP A 138 -14.24 20.11 9.90
CA ASP A 138 -13.43 21.32 9.83
C ASP A 138 -12.06 21.08 10.50
N GLU A 139 -12.02 20.38 11.64
CA GLU A 139 -10.80 19.98 12.33
C GLU A 139 -9.93 19.04 11.48
N ILE A 140 -10.54 18.02 10.86
CA ILE A 140 -9.85 17.10 9.95
C ILE A 140 -9.20 17.86 8.79
N ARG A 141 -9.96 18.76 8.14
CA ARG A 141 -9.48 19.57 7.00
C ARG A 141 -8.41 20.58 7.42
N ARG A 142 -8.48 21.15 8.62
CA ARG A 142 -7.41 21.94 9.23
C ARG A 142 -6.14 21.12 9.43
N GLY A 143 -6.26 19.86 9.84
CA GLY A 143 -5.16 18.90 9.93
C GLY A 143 -4.43 18.70 8.59
N LEU A 144 -5.16 18.63 7.47
CA LEU A 144 -4.55 18.50 6.14
C LEU A 144 -3.74 19.73 5.73
N LEU A 145 -4.22 20.93 6.08
CA LEU A 145 -3.46 22.17 5.86
C LEU A 145 -2.16 22.17 6.67
N ARG A 146 -2.21 21.69 7.92
CA ARG A 146 -1.01 21.50 8.76
C ARG A 146 -0.03 20.51 8.12
N GLU A 147 -0.52 19.34 7.70
CA GLU A 147 0.29 18.31 7.02
C GLU A 147 0.97 18.85 5.76
N ALA A 148 0.26 19.66 4.98
CA ALA A 148 0.77 20.27 3.76
C ALA A 148 1.65 21.51 3.99
N GLY A 149 1.89 21.92 5.25
CA GLY A 149 2.66 23.11 5.58
C GLY A 149 1.99 24.44 5.19
N CYS A 150 0.67 24.42 4.96
CA CYS A 150 -0.12 25.58 4.53
C CYS A 150 -0.51 26.49 5.72
N LEU A 151 0.46 26.83 6.57
CA LEU A 151 0.23 27.52 7.84
C LEU A 151 -0.38 28.91 7.67
N ASN A 152 -0.05 29.63 6.60
CA ASN A 152 -0.63 30.95 6.34
C ASN A 152 -2.12 30.85 5.95
N LEU A 153 -2.54 29.82 5.20
CA LEU A 153 -3.96 29.58 4.92
C LEU A 153 -4.73 29.23 6.21
N LEU A 154 -4.10 28.44 7.08
CA LEU A 154 -4.67 28.10 8.38
C LEU A 154 -4.84 29.35 9.26
N LYS A 155 -3.81 30.20 9.33
CA LYS A 155 -3.86 31.47 10.07
C LYS A 155 -5.01 32.37 9.57
N GLN A 156 -5.20 32.45 8.25
CA GLN A 156 -6.31 33.23 7.70
C GLN A 156 -7.68 32.63 8.04
N LEU A 157 -7.82 31.29 8.02
CA LEU A 157 -9.04 30.64 8.50
C LEU A 157 -9.33 30.99 9.96
N ASP A 158 -8.30 31.06 10.81
CA ASP A 158 -8.44 31.39 12.23
C ASP A 158 -8.83 32.86 12.45
N GLU A 159 -8.20 33.78 11.72
CA GLU A 159 -8.43 35.22 11.89
C GLU A 159 -9.71 35.71 11.19
N LYS A 160 -10.01 35.19 10.01
CA LYS A 160 -11.09 35.70 9.14
C LYS A 160 -12.29 34.75 9.03
N GLY A 161 -12.17 33.51 9.51
CA GLY A 161 -13.18 32.46 9.32
C GLY A 161 -13.31 31.97 7.87
N LYS A 162 -12.47 32.46 6.94
CA LYS A 162 -12.51 32.10 5.52
C LYS A 162 -11.17 32.26 4.82
N MET A 163 -10.95 31.47 3.76
CA MET A 163 -9.84 31.69 2.81
C MET A 163 -10.32 32.56 1.65
N ASP A 164 -9.76 33.77 1.51
CA ASP A 164 -10.13 34.74 0.46
C ASP A 164 -9.04 34.87 -0.62
N ASP A 165 -9.34 35.48 -1.78
CA ASP A 165 -8.39 35.66 -2.90
C ASP A 165 -7.19 36.52 -2.56
N LYS A 166 -7.28 37.30 -1.48
CA LYS A 166 -6.11 38.03 -0.96
C LYS A 166 -5.06 37.07 -0.39
N ALA A 167 -5.45 35.85 0.01
CA ALA A 167 -4.53 34.77 0.35
C ALA A 167 -3.55 34.41 -0.77
N LEU A 168 -3.92 34.58 -2.04
CA LEU A 168 -3.04 34.31 -3.18
C LEU A 168 -1.78 35.20 -3.14
N GLN A 169 -1.94 36.45 -2.69
CA GLN A 169 -0.86 37.44 -2.66
C GLN A 169 0.03 37.29 -1.41
N GLU A 170 -0.54 36.86 -0.28
CA GLU A 170 0.14 36.82 1.02
C GLU A 170 0.90 35.49 1.27
N VAL A 171 0.44 34.38 0.69
CA VAL A 171 0.83 33.03 1.14
C VAL A 171 2.04 32.45 0.39
N LYS A 172 2.55 33.13 -0.66
CA LYS A 172 3.62 32.62 -1.56
C LYS A 172 3.34 31.20 -2.11
N MET A 173 2.07 30.83 -2.24
CA MET A 173 1.63 29.58 -2.87
C MET A 173 1.14 29.84 -4.30
N SER A 174 1.18 28.83 -5.17
CA SER A 174 0.58 28.94 -6.50
C SER A 174 -0.93 29.11 -6.40
N GLU A 175 -1.52 29.79 -7.39
CA GLU A 175 -2.97 29.94 -7.51
C GLU A 175 -3.69 28.59 -7.58
N SER A 176 -3.11 27.63 -8.30
CA SER A 176 -3.57 26.25 -8.34
C SER A 176 -3.55 25.58 -6.97
N GLY A 177 -2.53 25.84 -6.15
CA GLY A 177 -2.40 25.28 -4.80
C GLY A 177 -3.45 25.84 -3.85
N VAL A 178 -3.65 27.17 -3.84
CA VAL A 178 -4.69 27.80 -3.00
C VAL A 178 -6.08 27.32 -3.42
N THR A 179 -6.36 27.27 -4.73
CA THR A 179 -7.62 26.77 -5.28
C THR A 179 -7.87 25.31 -4.87
N PHE A 180 -6.85 24.46 -4.97
CA PHE A 180 -6.93 23.06 -4.55
C PHE A 180 -7.33 22.92 -3.07
N PHE A 181 -6.67 23.64 -2.16
CA PHE A 181 -6.97 23.55 -0.74
C PHE A 181 -8.33 24.16 -0.38
N ARG A 182 -8.78 25.21 -1.06
CA ARG A 182 -10.15 25.73 -0.89
C ARG A 182 -11.20 24.73 -1.33
N THR A 183 -10.99 24.08 -2.47
CA THR A 183 -11.90 23.03 -2.98
C THR A 183 -12.00 21.88 -1.98
N ILE A 184 -10.90 21.49 -1.34
CA ILE A 184 -10.93 20.50 -0.25
C ILE A 184 -11.67 21.05 0.96
N TYR A 185 -11.31 22.25 1.41
CA TYR A 185 -11.81 22.81 2.66
C TYR A 185 -13.32 23.08 2.64
N TYR A 186 -13.84 23.58 1.51
CA TYR A 186 -15.25 23.91 1.33
C TYR A 186 -16.02 22.86 0.52
N GLY A 187 -15.37 21.78 0.09
CA GLY A 187 -15.97 20.76 -0.74
C GLY A 187 -17.11 20.01 -0.03
N PRO A 188 -18.08 19.47 -0.78
CA PRO A 188 -19.17 18.69 -0.21
C PRO A 188 -18.66 17.41 0.43
N VAL A 189 -19.23 17.09 1.60
CA VAL A 189 -18.88 15.91 2.39
C VAL A 189 -19.87 14.79 2.05
N PRO A 190 -19.40 13.56 1.77
CA PRO A 190 -20.29 12.48 1.37
C PRO A 190 -21.21 12.02 2.52
N PRO A 191 -22.44 11.56 2.20
CA PRO A 191 -23.38 11.02 3.20
C PRO A 191 -22.82 9.85 4.02
N ILE A 192 -21.89 9.06 3.48
CA ILE A 192 -21.28 7.94 4.23
C ILE A 192 -20.50 8.41 5.46
N VAL A 193 -20.07 9.68 5.48
CA VAL A 193 -19.40 10.33 6.62
C VAL A 193 -20.40 11.04 7.52
N THR A 194 -21.42 11.71 6.96
CA THR A 194 -22.32 12.61 7.73
C THR A 194 -23.66 12.00 8.13
N SER A 195 -24.06 10.88 7.55
CA SER A 195 -25.32 10.20 7.90
C SER A 195 -25.15 9.25 9.10
N ASP A 196 -26.27 8.89 9.72
CA ASP A 196 -26.35 7.87 10.77
C ASP A 196 -26.55 6.46 10.21
N ASP A 197 -26.34 6.24 8.90
CA ASP A 197 -26.49 4.92 8.28
C ASP A 197 -25.59 3.89 8.99
N PRO A 198 -26.17 2.83 9.61
CA PRO A 198 -25.42 1.82 10.35
C PRO A 198 -24.35 1.12 9.50
N GLN A 199 -24.53 1.04 8.18
CA GLN A 199 -23.58 0.42 7.28
C GLN A 199 -22.19 1.05 7.43
N TYR A 200 -22.10 2.38 7.50
CA TYR A 200 -20.82 3.11 7.57
C TYR A 200 -20.36 3.44 9.00
N ALA A 201 -20.96 2.83 10.02
CA ALA A 201 -20.64 3.08 11.42
C ALA A 201 -19.14 2.92 11.74
N ASP A 202 -18.52 1.84 11.28
CA ASP A 202 -17.12 1.52 11.59
C ASP A 202 -16.15 2.54 11.00
N LEU A 203 -16.40 3.01 9.77
CA LEU A 203 -15.62 4.11 9.19
C LEU A 203 -15.70 5.36 10.06
N ARG A 204 -16.90 5.76 10.48
CA ARG A 204 -17.09 6.97 11.30
C ARG A 204 -16.43 6.84 12.67
N LYS A 205 -16.47 5.65 13.27
CA LYS A 205 -15.74 5.35 14.51
C LYS A 205 -14.23 5.49 14.31
N VAL A 206 -13.66 4.93 13.23
CA VAL A 206 -12.24 5.07 12.90
C VAL A 206 -11.87 6.55 12.73
N ILE A 207 -12.67 7.32 11.98
CA ILE A 207 -12.47 8.77 11.79
C ILE A 207 -12.40 9.48 13.15
N ARG A 208 -13.35 9.22 14.06
CA ARG A 208 -13.36 9.84 15.39
C ARG A 208 -12.19 9.43 16.26
N ALA A 209 -11.83 8.15 16.25
CA ALA A 209 -10.68 7.64 16.99
C ALA A 209 -9.37 8.33 16.57
N THR A 210 -9.28 8.86 15.33
CA THR A 210 -8.12 9.68 14.92
C THR A 210 -7.99 11.01 15.69
N LEU A 211 -9.09 11.57 16.19
CA LEU A 211 -9.16 12.84 16.91
C LEU A 211 -8.99 12.65 18.43
N SER A 212 -9.20 11.43 18.92
CA SER A 212 -9.11 11.10 20.33
C SER A 212 -7.68 11.14 20.84
N LYS A 213 -7.46 11.81 21.98
CA LYS A 213 -6.14 11.98 22.59
C LYS A 213 -5.73 10.79 23.46
N VAL A 214 -5.62 9.63 22.82
CA VAL A 214 -5.35 8.34 23.50
C VAL A 214 -3.86 8.06 23.72
N PHE A 215 -2.97 8.80 23.05
CA PHE A 215 -1.52 8.62 23.21
C PHE A 215 -0.97 9.67 24.17
N VAL A 216 0.08 9.30 24.92
CA VAL A 216 0.75 10.17 25.90
C VAL A 216 2.18 10.38 25.47
N ASN A 217 2.61 11.65 25.38
CA ASN A 217 4.02 11.98 25.28
C ASN A 217 4.62 11.92 26.68
N ALA A 218 5.29 10.82 27.00
CA ALA A 218 5.85 10.60 28.32
C ALA A 218 6.93 11.62 28.74
N SER A 219 7.51 12.40 27.82
CA SER A 219 8.44 13.48 28.15
C SER A 219 7.77 14.80 28.49
N ALA A 220 6.56 15.05 27.97
CA ALA A 220 5.81 16.28 28.17
C ALA A 220 4.56 16.10 29.07
N ASP A 221 4.21 14.85 29.39
CA ASP A 221 2.95 14.46 30.04
C ASP A 221 1.70 14.99 29.30
N GLU A 222 1.82 15.14 27.98
CA GLU A 222 0.76 15.68 27.13
C GLU A 222 0.09 14.57 26.34
N HIS A 223 -1.24 14.54 26.42
CA HIS A 223 -2.07 13.67 25.59
C HIS A 223 -2.19 14.24 24.18
N PHE A 224 -2.00 13.40 23.17
CA PHE A 224 -2.12 13.77 21.76
C PHE A 224 -2.93 12.75 20.96
N SER A 225 -3.51 13.23 19.85
CA SER A 225 -4.29 12.40 18.94
C SER A 225 -3.43 11.77 17.85
N VAL A 226 -3.87 10.66 17.26
CA VAL A 226 -3.20 10.06 16.10
C VAL A 226 -3.08 11.07 14.97
N ARG A 227 -4.11 11.88 14.75
CA ARG A 227 -4.12 12.91 13.71
C ARG A 227 -3.08 14.00 13.97
N ASP A 228 -2.96 14.51 15.19
CA ASP A 228 -1.96 15.53 15.52
C ASP A 228 -0.55 15.00 15.30
N TRP A 229 -0.26 13.79 15.80
CA TRP A 229 1.04 13.16 15.56
C TRP A 229 1.29 12.95 14.07
N PHE A 230 0.34 12.38 13.33
CA PHE A 230 0.51 12.05 11.92
C PHE A 230 0.73 13.31 11.06
N THR A 231 -0.09 14.35 11.28
CA THR A 231 0.00 15.61 10.53
C THR A 231 1.28 16.40 10.87
N SER A 232 1.80 16.28 12.09
CA SER A 232 3.10 16.88 12.48
C SER A 232 4.29 16.32 11.70
N ARG A 233 4.17 15.12 11.12
CA ARG A 233 5.23 14.50 10.31
C ARG A 233 5.28 15.06 8.88
N GLY A 234 4.28 15.84 8.47
CA GLY A 234 4.17 16.40 7.13
C GLY A 234 3.98 15.35 6.03
N ILE A 235 3.98 15.83 4.78
CA ILE A 235 3.86 14.97 3.60
C ILE A 235 5.07 14.03 3.52
N GLN A 236 4.79 12.73 3.48
CA GLN A 236 5.83 11.72 3.36
C GLN A 236 6.34 11.61 1.92
N PRO A 237 7.65 11.35 1.72
CA PRO A 237 8.19 11.11 0.39
C PRO A 237 7.60 9.85 -0.22
N ARG A 238 7.55 9.81 -1.56
CA ARG A 238 7.18 8.60 -2.30
C ARG A 238 8.37 7.65 -2.37
N PRO A 239 8.12 6.32 -2.42
CA PRO A 239 9.19 5.35 -2.52
C PRO A 239 9.91 5.52 -3.87
N THR A 240 11.24 5.39 -3.84
CA THR A 240 12.08 5.44 -5.04
C THR A 240 11.85 4.23 -5.95
N TYR A 241 11.44 3.10 -5.37
CA TYR A 241 11.33 1.82 -6.05
C TYR A 241 9.90 1.28 -6.06
N THR A 242 9.58 0.53 -7.10
CA THR A 242 8.25 -0.05 -7.33
C THR A 242 7.90 -1.07 -6.26
N VAL A 243 8.87 -1.95 -5.96
CA VAL A 243 8.78 -3.01 -4.96
C VAL A 243 9.90 -2.86 -3.94
N SER A 244 9.59 -3.14 -2.68
CA SER A 244 10.51 -3.13 -1.55
C SER A 244 10.36 -4.45 -0.79
N LEU A 245 11.47 -5.15 -0.61
CA LEU A 245 11.56 -6.26 0.34
C LEU A 245 11.72 -5.69 1.75
N ILE A 246 10.84 -6.09 2.67
CA ILE A 246 10.98 -5.74 4.08
C ILE A 246 12.10 -6.59 4.66
N SER A 247 13.07 -5.94 5.29
CA SER A 247 14.26 -6.61 5.83
C SER A 247 13.91 -7.76 6.77
N LYS A 248 14.58 -8.91 6.61
CA LYS A 248 14.41 -10.12 7.44
C LYS A 248 12.96 -10.62 7.52
N SER A 249 12.26 -10.61 6.39
CA SER A 249 10.89 -11.09 6.29
C SER A 249 10.61 -11.71 4.93
N ASP A 250 9.52 -12.46 4.86
CA ASP A 250 8.93 -12.96 3.62
C ASP A 250 7.92 -11.98 2.99
N MET A 251 8.00 -10.69 3.34
CA MET A 251 7.03 -9.68 2.91
C MET A 251 7.61 -8.73 1.85
N LEU A 252 6.97 -8.70 0.68
CA LEU A 252 7.25 -7.77 -0.40
C LEU A 252 6.12 -6.73 -0.49
N LEU A 253 6.48 -5.45 -0.47
CA LEU A 253 5.52 -4.35 -0.62
C LEU A 253 5.73 -3.65 -1.95
N GLY A 254 4.70 -3.58 -2.76
CA GLY A 254 4.83 -3.04 -4.10
C GLY A 254 3.68 -2.15 -4.51
N GLN A 255 3.98 -1.33 -5.51
CA GLN A 255 2.95 -0.91 -6.45
C GLN A 255 2.51 -2.13 -7.24
N GLY A 256 1.21 -2.19 -7.55
CA GLY A 256 0.81 -3.02 -8.67
C GLY A 256 1.51 -2.54 -9.94
N PRO A 257 1.49 -3.33 -11.02
CA PRO A 257 1.73 -2.77 -12.35
C PRO A 257 0.74 -1.62 -12.50
N ASN A 258 0.97 -0.59 -13.28
CA ASN A 258 0.28 0.71 -13.28
C ASN A 258 0.73 1.75 -12.26
N GLY A 259 1.28 1.38 -11.09
CA GLY A 259 2.01 2.36 -10.26
C GLY A 259 3.24 2.89 -10.99
N GLY A 260 3.68 2.12 -11.99
CA GLY A 260 4.81 2.38 -12.84
C GLY A 260 6.05 1.66 -12.33
N HIS A 261 6.58 0.72 -13.11
CA HIS A 261 7.81 0.03 -12.72
C HIS A 261 9.03 0.93 -12.96
N SER A 262 9.47 1.65 -11.93
CA SER A 262 10.81 2.22 -11.84
C SER A 262 11.68 1.34 -10.93
N GLY A 263 12.01 0.14 -11.42
CA GLY A 263 12.94 -0.82 -10.80
C GLY A 263 12.52 -1.35 -9.41
N VAL A 264 13.30 -2.31 -8.91
CA VAL A 264 13.19 -2.87 -7.54
C VAL A 264 14.39 -2.43 -6.71
N GLY A 265 14.11 -1.95 -5.50
CA GLY A 265 15.14 -1.59 -4.53
C GLY A 265 15.37 -2.75 -3.59
N LEU A 266 16.48 -3.46 -3.76
CA LEU A 266 16.96 -4.39 -2.74
C LEU A 266 18.03 -3.66 -1.90
N PRO A 267 17.91 -3.61 -0.56
CA PRO A 267 19.00 -3.16 0.29
C PRO A 267 20.23 -4.06 0.05
N SER A 268 21.40 -3.43 -0.11
CA SER A 268 22.61 -4.09 -0.58
C SER A 268 23.14 -5.09 0.43
N VAL A 269 22.95 -6.38 0.16
CA VAL A 269 23.73 -7.46 0.77
C VAL A 269 23.94 -8.54 -0.28
N GLU A 270 25.22 -8.82 -0.55
CA GLU A 270 25.82 -9.96 -1.28
C GLU A 270 25.57 -10.20 -2.78
N LYS A 271 26.56 -10.91 -3.34
CA LYS A 271 26.89 -11.12 -4.76
C LYS A 271 25.80 -11.86 -5.54
N GLU A 272 24.99 -12.68 -4.86
CA GLU A 272 23.85 -13.43 -5.41
C GLU A 272 22.68 -12.49 -5.81
N LYS A 273 22.58 -11.28 -5.26
CA LYS A 273 21.58 -10.29 -5.66
C LYS A 273 21.87 -9.57 -6.98
N ARG A 274 23.09 -9.64 -7.52
CA ARG A 274 23.42 -8.97 -8.79
C ARG A 274 22.73 -9.61 -10.00
N GLU A 275 22.51 -10.91 -9.96
CA GLU A 275 21.76 -11.62 -11.00
C GLU A 275 20.28 -11.26 -10.88
N MET A 276 19.69 -11.34 -9.69
CA MET A 276 18.31 -10.92 -9.41
C MET A 276 18.02 -9.45 -9.77
N GLN A 277 18.97 -8.53 -9.54
CA GLN A 277 18.84 -7.11 -9.92
C GLN A 277 18.75 -6.86 -11.44
N GLN A 278 19.34 -7.73 -12.28
CA GLN A 278 19.27 -7.57 -13.73
C GLN A 278 17.88 -7.90 -14.29
N HIS A 279 17.16 -8.81 -13.63
CA HIS A 279 15.80 -9.20 -14.00
C HIS A 279 14.73 -8.21 -13.51
N LEU A 280 14.96 -7.58 -12.35
CA LEU A 280 14.03 -6.67 -11.69
C LEU A 280 14.08 -5.20 -12.17
N THR A 281 14.86 -4.89 -13.22
CA THR A 281 15.07 -3.53 -13.74
C THR A 281 14.42 -3.27 -15.09
N ARG A 282 13.49 -4.12 -15.54
CA ARG A 282 12.71 -3.86 -16.76
C ARG A 282 11.79 -2.66 -16.52
N MET A 283 12.18 -1.49 -17.05
CA MET A 283 11.34 -0.30 -17.04
C MET A 283 10.12 -0.55 -17.95
N THR A 284 8.94 -0.75 -17.37
CA THR A 284 7.69 -0.74 -18.14
C THR A 284 7.42 0.69 -18.56
N SER A 285 7.15 0.93 -19.84
CA SER A 285 6.67 2.25 -20.30
C SER A 285 5.36 2.56 -19.57
N HIS A 286 5.41 3.57 -18.70
CA HIS A 286 4.30 3.95 -17.83
C HIS A 286 2.96 4.05 -18.57
N VAL A 287 2.05 3.10 -18.31
CA VAL A 287 0.60 3.23 -18.62
C VAL A 287 -0.04 4.43 -17.86
N LYS A 288 0.73 5.06 -16.97
CA LYS A 288 0.44 6.31 -16.23
C LYS A 288 -0.07 7.46 -17.12
N GLU A 289 0.38 7.57 -18.37
CA GLU A 289 -0.16 8.58 -19.30
C GLU A 289 -1.55 8.21 -19.84
N LEU A 290 -1.85 6.91 -19.96
CA LEU A 290 -3.14 6.40 -20.45
C LEU A 290 -4.23 6.52 -19.39
N TRP A 291 -3.86 6.36 -18.11
CA TRP A 291 -4.72 6.55 -16.94
C TRP A 291 -5.37 7.92 -16.91
N MET A 292 -4.58 8.95 -17.16
CA MET A 292 -5.06 10.33 -17.13
C MET A 292 -6.13 10.52 -18.22
N SER A 293 -5.97 9.93 -19.40
CA SER A 293 -6.75 10.27 -20.60
C SER A 293 -8.22 9.81 -20.66
N GLY A 294 -8.75 8.99 -19.75
CA GLY A 294 -10.12 8.49 -19.91
C GLY A 294 -10.29 7.36 -20.92
N SER A 295 -9.23 6.98 -21.62
CA SER A 295 -9.30 6.06 -22.76
C SER A 295 -9.44 4.61 -22.31
N ASP A 296 -10.35 3.86 -22.94
CA ASP A 296 -10.38 2.41 -22.77
C ASP A 296 -9.07 1.80 -23.28
N ILE A 297 -8.35 1.09 -22.41
CA ILE A 297 -7.10 0.42 -22.75
C ILE A 297 -7.32 -0.62 -23.87
N ASN A 298 -8.55 -1.15 -23.96
CA ASN A 298 -8.92 -2.14 -24.95
C ASN A 298 -9.26 -1.56 -26.32
N GLN A 299 -9.39 -0.23 -26.49
CA GLN A 299 -9.74 0.34 -27.80
C GLN A 299 -8.57 0.39 -28.78
N ARG A 300 -7.35 0.71 -28.30
CA ARG A 300 -6.18 0.87 -29.17
C ARG A 300 -5.25 -0.32 -29.05
N ILE A 301 -4.81 -0.87 -30.20
CA ILE A 301 -3.87 -2.00 -30.26
C ILE A 301 -2.61 -1.70 -29.42
N PHE A 302 -2.03 -0.50 -29.58
CA PHE A 302 -0.83 -0.10 -28.83
C PHE A 302 -1.04 -0.11 -27.31
N HIS A 303 -2.21 0.32 -26.83
CA HIS A 303 -2.52 0.32 -25.40
C HIS A 303 -2.68 -1.10 -24.85
N ARG A 304 -3.33 -2.00 -25.62
CA ARG A 304 -3.44 -3.42 -25.27
C ARG A 304 -2.08 -4.10 -25.21
N VAL A 305 -1.20 -3.82 -26.17
CA VAL A 305 0.16 -4.38 -26.19
C VAL A 305 0.94 -3.93 -24.95
N ASN A 306 0.96 -2.63 -24.63
CA ASN A 306 1.67 -2.13 -23.45
C ASN A 306 1.11 -2.71 -22.15
N ARG A 307 -0.22 -2.85 -22.04
CA ARG A 307 -0.85 -3.53 -20.91
C ARG A 307 -0.35 -4.97 -20.81
N ASP A 308 -0.44 -5.73 -21.90
CA ASP A 308 -0.06 -7.15 -21.90
C ASP A 308 1.43 -7.33 -21.56
N GLU A 309 2.31 -6.48 -22.07
CA GLU A 309 3.73 -6.46 -21.69
C GLU A 309 3.94 -6.17 -20.20
N GLU A 310 3.17 -5.24 -19.62
CA GLU A 310 3.22 -4.92 -18.19
C GLU A 310 2.67 -6.05 -17.31
N VAL A 311 1.59 -6.72 -17.75
CA VAL A 311 1.07 -7.95 -17.10
C VAL A 311 2.11 -9.05 -17.11
N ILE A 312 2.68 -9.34 -18.28
CA ILE A 312 3.66 -10.41 -18.46
C ILE A 312 4.90 -10.13 -17.61
N GLY A 313 5.44 -8.91 -17.68
CA GLY A 313 6.60 -8.52 -16.89
C GLY A 313 6.35 -8.63 -15.38
N PHE A 314 5.15 -8.30 -14.92
CA PHE A 314 4.77 -8.47 -13.52
C PHE A 314 4.68 -9.94 -13.10
N LEU A 315 4.00 -10.80 -13.88
CA LEU A 315 3.85 -12.22 -13.58
C LEU A 315 5.19 -12.95 -13.57
N VAL A 316 6.06 -12.67 -14.56
CA VAL A 316 7.43 -13.18 -14.59
C VAL A 316 8.19 -12.69 -13.36
N GLY A 317 8.09 -11.41 -13.01
CA GLY A 317 8.72 -10.85 -11.83
C GLY A 317 8.25 -11.50 -10.52
N LEU A 318 6.95 -11.80 -10.37
CA LEU A 318 6.44 -12.53 -9.21
C LEU A 318 7.04 -13.92 -9.10
N LYS A 319 7.16 -14.65 -10.22
CA LYS A 319 7.82 -15.96 -10.26
C LYS A 319 9.30 -15.89 -9.90
N GLU A 320 10.04 -14.96 -10.50
CA GLU A 320 11.47 -14.75 -10.22
C GLU A 320 11.70 -14.37 -8.75
N MET A 321 10.78 -13.60 -8.15
CA MET A 321 10.79 -13.26 -6.72
C MET A 321 10.27 -14.38 -5.82
N LYS A 322 9.86 -15.54 -6.36
CA LYS A 322 9.30 -16.67 -5.60
C LYS A 322 8.09 -16.29 -4.75
N VAL A 323 7.19 -15.50 -5.33
CA VAL A 323 5.92 -15.12 -4.67
C VAL A 323 4.94 -16.27 -4.78
N GLY A 324 4.45 -16.77 -3.65
CA GLY A 324 3.39 -17.79 -3.59
C GLY A 324 2.01 -17.22 -3.28
N ALA A 325 1.96 -16.02 -2.69
CA ALA A 325 0.70 -15.36 -2.32
C ALA A 325 0.71 -13.87 -2.64
N VAL A 326 -0.44 -13.36 -3.08
CA VAL A 326 -0.65 -11.94 -3.40
C VAL A 326 -1.84 -11.40 -2.63
N ILE A 327 -1.68 -10.25 -1.98
CA ILE A 327 -2.78 -9.46 -1.45
C ILE A 327 -2.90 -8.16 -2.24
N ALA A 328 -4.01 -8.01 -2.94
CA ALA A 328 -4.32 -6.84 -3.73
C ALA A 328 -5.40 -6.00 -3.04
N LEU A 329 -5.12 -4.72 -2.80
CA LEU A 329 -6.05 -3.78 -2.18
C LEU A 329 -6.52 -2.73 -3.21
N GLY A 330 -7.82 -2.74 -3.52
CA GLY A 330 -8.36 -2.00 -4.65
C GLY A 330 -9.81 -1.58 -4.54
N PHE A 331 -10.30 -0.91 -5.60
CA PHE A 331 -11.73 -0.73 -5.86
C PHE A 331 -12.07 -1.30 -7.26
N PRO A 332 -13.24 -1.94 -7.44
CA PRO A 332 -13.53 -2.71 -8.65
C PRO A 332 -13.80 -1.84 -9.89
N ARG A 333 -14.02 -0.52 -9.73
CA ARG A 333 -14.47 0.40 -10.79
C ARG A 333 -13.74 1.74 -10.75
N SER A 334 -13.83 2.50 -11.84
CA SER A 334 -13.24 3.84 -11.99
C SER A 334 -13.50 4.77 -10.78
N TYR A 335 -12.47 5.52 -10.41
CA TYR A 335 -12.35 6.42 -9.27
C TYR A 335 -13.46 7.50 -9.20
N ASN A 336 -14.59 7.16 -8.62
CA ASN A 336 -15.70 8.09 -8.29
C ASN A 336 -16.00 8.15 -6.78
N MET A 337 -15.13 7.54 -5.96
CA MET A 337 -15.36 7.34 -4.54
C MET A 337 -14.91 8.54 -3.71
N MET A 338 -15.47 8.64 -2.50
CA MET A 338 -14.95 9.50 -1.44
C MET A 338 -13.45 9.26 -1.27
N ASN A 339 -12.68 10.35 -1.24
CA ASN A 339 -11.32 10.32 -0.76
C ASN A 339 -11.36 10.54 0.76
N VAL A 340 -11.07 9.50 1.54
CA VAL A 340 -11.13 9.54 3.01
C VAL A 340 -10.16 10.58 3.59
N LYS A 341 -9.02 10.80 2.94
CA LYS A 341 -8.04 11.80 3.39
C LYS A 341 -8.65 13.20 3.43
N THR A 342 -9.39 13.56 2.39
CA THR A 342 -9.92 14.92 2.19
C THR A 342 -11.36 15.10 2.63
N MET A 343 -12.09 14.00 2.89
CA MET A 343 -13.52 13.98 3.21
C MET A 343 -14.36 14.73 2.16
N ILE A 344 -13.95 14.69 0.89
CA ILE A 344 -14.71 15.25 -0.22
C ILE A 344 -15.26 14.15 -1.13
N GLN A 345 -16.42 14.42 -1.71
CA GLN A 345 -16.96 13.68 -2.83
C GLN A 345 -17.10 14.63 -4.01
N GLY A 346 -16.24 14.50 -5.01
CA GLY A 346 -16.37 15.28 -6.24
C GLY A 346 -17.64 14.87 -7.00
N GLU A 347 -18.49 15.83 -7.37
CA GLU A 347 -19.65 15.59 -8.26
C GLU A 347 -19.21 15.13 -9.66
N LYS A 348 -18.00 15.53 -10.06
CA LYS A 348 -17.25 15.10 -11.24
C LYS A 348 -15.94 14.55 -10.66
N GLY A 349 -15.56 13.31 -10.95
CA GLY A 349 -14.45 12.65 -10.25
C GLY A 349 -13.09 13.30 -10.53
N TYR A 350 -12.05 12.75 -9.91
CA TYR A 350 -10.74 13.41 -9.71
C TYR A 350 -9.93 13.75 -10.97
N ALA A 351 -10.34 13.28 -12.16
CA ALA A 351 -9.66 13.61 -13.40
C ALA A 351 -9.95 15.07 -13.75
N ASP A 352 -9.04 15.93 -13.31
CA ASP A 352 -9.02 17.38 -13.43
C ASP A 352 -9.65 17.88 -14.74
N TYR A 353 -10.86 18.44 -14.64
CA TYR A 353 -11.60 18.96 -15.80
C TYR A 353 -10.76 20.03 -16.50
N ASP A 354 -9.93 20.77 -15.76
CA ASP A 354 -9.05 21.83 -16.29
C ASP A 354 -7.83 21.28 -17.05
N MET A 355 -7.36 20.08 -16.69
CA MET A 355 -6.28 19.42 -17.43
C MET A 355 -6.77 18.92 -18.81
N PHE A 356 -8.03 18.45 -18.89
CA PHE A 356 -8.67 18.00 -20.14
C PHE A 356 -9.38 19.11 -20.92
N ALA A 357 -9.67 20.25 -20.28
CA ALA A 357 -10.20 21.43 -20.95
C ALA A 357 -9.17 22.10 -21.87
N ARG A 358 -7.86 21.76 -21.75
CA ARG A 358 -6.82 22.28 -22.64
C ARG A 358 -7.06 21.79 -24.08
N PRO A 359 -6.92 22.66 -25.10
CA PRO A 359 -7.20 22.33 -26.50
C PRO A 359 -6.49 21.07 -27.02
N ALA A 360 -5.28 20.79 -26.52
CA ALA A 360 -4.49 19.62 -26.89
C ALA A 360 -5.17 18.26 -26.56
N PHE A 361 -6.07 18.23 -25.57
CA PHE A 361 -6.73 17.00 -25.12
C PHE A 361 -8.21 16.91 -25.54
N GLN A 362 -8.80 18.00 -26.03
CA GLN A 362 -10.18 18.03 -26.53
C GLN A 362 -10.39 17.14 -27.77
N ALA A 363 -9.37 16.95 -28.61
CA ALA A 363 -9.44 16.09 -29.80
C ALA A 363 -9.56 14.58 -29.47
N LEU A 364 -9.23 14.17 -28.24
CA LEU A 364 -9.35 12.78 -27.77
C LEU A 364 -10.76 12.46 -27.24
N GLU A 365 -11.66 13.44 -27.20
CA GLU A 365 -12.97 13.32 -26.56
C GLU A 365 -14.02 12.59 -27.43
N ARG A 366 -13.70 11.49 -28.14
CA ARG A 366 -14.76 10.66 -28.77
C ARG A 366 -15.57 9.96 -27.69
N ARG A 367 -16.86 10.29 -27.62
CA ARG A 367 -17.82 9.86 -26.59
C ARG A 367 -18.45 8.54 -27.01
N ASP A 368 -18.11 7.46 -26.31
CA ASP A 368 -18.98 6.30 -26.17
C ASP A 368 -19.67 6.40 -24.81
N THR A 369 -21.00 6.32 -24.81
CA THR A 369 -21.85 6.40 -23.60
C THR A 369 -21.69 5.22 -22.66
N VAL A 370 -21.04 4.14 -23.11
CA VAL A 370 -20.72 2.98 -22.28
C VAL A 370 -19.41 3.19 -21.50
N TYR A 371 -18.59 4.19 -21.89
CA TYR A 371 -17.22 4.43 -21.41
C TYR A 371 -16.91 5.93 -21.28
N LYS A 372 -17.22 6.55 -20.12
CA LYS A 372 -16.74 7.86 -19.58
C LYS A 372 -17.51 8.13 -18.26
N ARG A 373 -16.98 8.64 -17.14
CA ARG A 373 -15.93 9.64 -16.79
C ARG A 373 -15.19 9.15 -15.51
N ASN A 374 -13.98 9.67 -15.19
CA ASN A 374 -13.20 9.45 -13.94
C ASN A 374 -12.31 8.19 -13.85
N THR A 375 -11.56 7.87 -14.92
CA THR A 375 -10.69 6.69 -14.94
C THR A 375 -9.34 6.92 -14.23
N ALA A 376 -9.05 6.07 -13.25
CA ALA A 376 -7.81 5.31 -13.12
C ALA A 376 -8.26 3.89 -12.76
N ARG A 377 -7.69 2.86 -13.39
CA ARG A 377 -8.09 1.45 -13.18
C ARG A 377 -6.96 0.75 -12.47
N ASP A 378 -7.23 0.05 -11.38
CA ASP A 378 -6.22 -0.81 -10.78
C ASP A 378 -6.17 -2.14 -11.56
N PHE A 379 -5.48 -2.15 -12.72
CA PHE A 379 -5.44 -3.24 -13.72
C PHE A 379 -4.98 -4.62 -13.19
N PHE A 380 -4.74 -4.78 -11.88
CA PHE A 380 -4.25 -6.03 -11.28
C PHE A 380 -4.83 -6.32 -9.90
N ASN A 381 -5.80 -5.53 -9.45
CA ASN A 381 -6.43 -5.78 -8.16
C ASN A 381 -7.50 -6.90 -8.22
N TYR A 382 -7.69 -7.52 -9.39
CA TYR A 382 -8.89 -8.30 -9.71
C TYR A 382 -8.65 -9.44 -10.71
N PHE A 383 -7.62 -10.28 -10.54
CA PHE A 383 -7.36 -11.44 -11.40
C PHE A 383 -8.61 -12.32 -11.59
N GLY A 384 -9.40 -12.05 -12.62
CA GLY A 384 -10.67 -12.73 -12.87
C GLY A 384 -11.83 -12.33 -11.95
N ALA A 385 -11.79 -11.24 -11.18
CA ALA A 385 -12.98 -10.84 -10.42
C ALA A 385 -14.10 -10.37 -11.37
N LYS A 386 -15.32 -10.90 -11.20
CA LYS A 386 -16.44 -10.69 -12.14
C LYS A 386 -16.75 -9.21 -12.40
N ASP A 387 -16.66 -8.41 -11.36
CA ASP A 387 -16.96 -6.98 -11.37
C ASP A 387 -15.72 -6.09 -11.29
N GLY A 388 -14.54 -6.69 -11.23
CA GLY A 388 -13.27 -5.99 -11.35
C GLY A 388 -12.90 -5.78 -12.80
N ASP A 389 -12.40 -4.60 -13.10
CA ASP A 389 -11.91 -4.25 -14.42
C ASP A 389 -10.38 -4.13 -14.40
N ASP A 390 -9.73 -5.28 -14.56
CA ASP A 390 -8.29 -5.41 -14.66
C ASP A 390 -7.79 -5.22 -16.12
N GLY A 391 -8.70 -4.82 -17.02
CA GLY A 391 -8.46 -4.62 -18.44
C GLY A 391 -8.19 -5.88 -19.25
N LEU A 392 -8.04 -7.05 -18.63
CA LEU A 392 -7.75 -8.31 -19.33
C LEU A 392 -9.02 -8.94 -19.93
N PRO A 393 -8.92 -9.61 -21.09
CA PRO A 393 -10.06 -10.22 -21.77
C PRO A 393 -10.50 -11.56 -21.13
N TRP A 394 -10.91 -11.53 -19.87
CA TRP A 394 -11.38 -12.72 -19.14
C TRP A 394 -12.68 -13.29 -19.70
N ARG A 395 -12.70 -14.61 -19.90
CA ARG A 395 -13.87 -15.41 -20.26
C ARG A 395 -14.35 -16.20 -19.05
N ASP A 396 -15.65 -16.12 -18.75
CA ASP A 396 -16.28 -16.97 -17.74
C ASP A 396 -16.48 -18.37 -18.32
N VAL A 397 -15.98 -19.38 -17.61
CA VAL A 397 -16.11 -20.80 -17.99
C VAL A 397 -17.01 -21.58 -17.03
N GLY A 398 -17.67 -20.88 -16.08
CA GLY A 398 -18.57 -21.47 -15.09
C GLY A 398 -17.85 -21.89 -13.79
N GLY A 399 -18.64 -22.15 -12.75
CA GLY A 399 -18.13 -22.65 -11.47
C GLY A 399 -17.20 -21.69 -10.72
N GLY A 400 -17.29 -20.38 -10.98
CA GLY A 400 -16.38 -19.38 -10.40
C GLY A 400 -15.00 -19.34 -11.07
N VAL A 401 -14.82 -20.03 -12.20
CA VAL A 401 -13.57 -20.07 -12.95
C VAL A 401 -13.63 -19.11 -14.13
N ARG A 402 -12.54 -18.36 -14.34
CA ARG A 402 -12.35 -17.52 -15.51
C ARG A 402 -10.99 -17.76 -16.13
N LYS A 403 -10.93 -17.62 -17.45
CA LYS A 403 -9.71 -17.80 -18.24
C LYS A 403 -9.39 -16.58 -19.07
N CYS A 404 -8.11 -16.26 -19.17
CA CYS A 404 -7.60 -15.21 -20.02
C CYS A 404 -6.39 -15.74 -20.80
N GLN A 405 -6.23 -15.31 -22.05
CA GLN A 405 -5.03 -15.54 -22.83
C GLN A 405 -4.44 -14.19 -23.23
N ILE A 406 -3.17 -13.98 -22.95
CA ILE A 406 -2.40 -12.81 -23.37
C ILE A 406 -1.08 -13.28 -23.96
N GLN A 407 -0.90 -13.12 -25.27
CA GLN A 407 0.24 -13.70 -25.99
C GLN A 407 0.33 -15.22 -25.71
N GLU A 408 1.51 -15.76 -25.36
CA GLU A 408 1.71 -17.15 -24.94
C GLU A 408 1.23 -17.48 -23.52
N PHE A 409 0.86 -16.48 -22.70
CA PHE A 409 0.45 -16.69 -21.31
C PHE A 409 -1.04 -17.08 -21.22
N ALA A 410 -1.29 -18.24 -20.63
CA ALA A 410 -2.62 -18.71 -20.27
C ALA A 410 -2.86 -18.53 -18.77
N LEU A 411 -3.87 -17.73 -18.41
CA LEU A 411 -4.24 -17.45 -17.03
C LEU A 411 -5.57 -18.15 -16.72
N THR A 412 -5.61 -18.87 -15.60
CA THR A 412 -6.84 -19.46 -15.05
C THR A 412 -7.00 -18.98 -13.62
N SER A 413 -8.06 -18.23 -13.36
CA SER A 413 -8.43 -17.76 -12.02
C SER A 413 -9.68 -18.49 -11.54
N LYS A 414 -9.65 -19.07 -10.35
CA LYS A 414 -10.77 -19.75 -9.71
C LYS A 414 -11.11 -19.07 -8.40
N LEU A 415 -12.33 -18.55 -8.27
CA LEU A 415 -12.84 -18.04 -7.00
C LEU A 415 -13.02 -19.21 -6.01
N VAL A 416 -12.29 -19.16 -4.90
CA VAL A 416 -12.32 -20.15 -3.82
C VAL A 416 -13.34 -19.76 -2.77
N LYS A 417 -13.31 -18.49 -2.34
CA LYS A 417 -14.11 -18.01 -1.21
C LYS A 417 -14.37 -16.51 -1.32
N THR A 418 -15.55 -16.07 -0.87
CA THR A 418 -15.87 -14.65 -0.66
C THR A 418 -16.26 -14.44 0.79
N LEU A 419 -15.59 -13.50 1.46
CA LEU A 419 -15.91 -13.04 2.82
C LEU A 419 -16.34 -11.58 2.75
N LYS A 420 -17.37 -11.18 3.49
CA LYS A 420 -17.88 -9.80 3.48
C LYS A 420 -17.68 -9.14 4.84
N ASN A 421 -17.36 -7.86 4.83
CA ASN A 421 -17.40 -7.04 6.05
C ASN A 421 -18.82 -6.50 6.30
N ASN A 422 -18.99 -5.69 7.35
CA ASN A 422 -20.26 -5.05 7.73
C ASN A 422 -20.86 -4.16 6.63
N LEU A 423 -20.00 -3.64 5.73
CA LEU A 423 -20.41 -2.84 4.59
C LEU A 423 -20.96 -3.69 3.43
N GLY A 424 -20.90 -5.01 3.53
CA GLY A 424 -21.11 -5.93 2.42
C GLY A 424 -19.97 -5.93 1.41
N THR A 425 -18.88 -5.22 1.70
CA THR A 425 -17.70 -5.12 0.84
C THR A 425 -16.94 -6.44 0.90
N PRO A 426 -16.77 -7.13 -0.25
CA PRO A 426 -16.16 -8.45 -0.27
C PRO A 426 -14.63 -8.39 -0.22
N MET A 427 -14.08 -9.41 0.42
CA MET A 427 -12.73 -9.93 0.28
C MET A 427 -12.84 -11.27 -0.44
N ASP A 428 -12.34 -11.32 -1.66
CA ASP A 428 -12.43 -12.48 -2.53
C ASP A 428 -11.07 -13.21 -2.57
N ILE A 429 -11.08 -14.53 -2.47
CA ILE A 429 -9.89 -15.38 -2.47
C ILE A 429 -9.92 -16.23 -3.74
N TYR A 430 -8.83 -16.21 -4.50
CA TYR A 430 -8.68 -16.90 -5.78
C TYR A 430 -7.44 -17.80 -5.78
N ASP A 431 -7.54 -18.91 -6.50
CA ASP A 431 -6.39 -19.64 -7.00
C ASP A 431 -6.13 -19.16 -8.43
N LEU A 432 -4.94 -18.62 -8.68
CA LEU A 432 -4.50 -18.18 -10.00
C LEU A 432 -3.36 -19.07 -10.48
N THR A 433 -3.60 -19.77 -11.58
CA THR A 433 -2.58 -20.53 -12.31
C THR A 433 -2.24 -19.79 -13.59
N VAL A 434 -0.95 -19.56 -13.81
CA VAL A 434 -0.41 -18.95 -15.01
C VAL A 434 0.56 -19.93 -15.66
N THR A 435 0.34 -20.25 -16.93
CA THR A 435 1.27 -21.07 -17.71
C THR A 435 1.73 -20.33 -18.96
N TRP A 436 2.99 -20.49 -19.32
CA TRP A 436 3.56 -19.95 -20.55
C TRP A 436 4.72 -20.83 -21.01
N SER A 437 5.20 -20.58 -22.22
CA SER A 437 6.38 -21.24 -22.73
C SER A 437 7.56 -20.30 -22.87
N GLU A 438 8.71 -20.67 -22.32
CA GLU A 438 9.97 -19.98 -22.50
C GLU A 438 10.92 -20.72 -23.44
N GLY A 439 11.79 -19.97 -24.12
CA GLY A 439 12.80 -20.51 -25.04
C GLY A 439 12.39 -20.51 -26.51
N CYS A 440 13.29 -21.00 -27.37
CA CYS A 440 13.03 -21.15 -28.80
C CYS A 440 12.48 -22.55 -29.12
N LEU A 441 12.15 -22.82 -30.39
CA LEU A 441 11.62 -24.11 -30.86
C LEU A 441 12.40 -25.34 -30.35
N CYS A 442 13.71 -25.20 -30.09
CA CYS A 442 14.58 -26.30 -29.65
C CYS A 442 14.85 -26.32 -28.14
N THR A 443 14.43 -25.31 -27.38
CA THR A 443 14.68 -25.18 -25.92
C THR A 443 13.39 -24.82 -25.17
N LYS A 444 12.24 -25.18 -25.73
CA LYS A 444 10.93 -24.80 -25.20
C LYS A 444 10.72 -25.46 -23.84
N ALA A 445 10.69 -24.67 -22.78
CA ALA A 445 10.30 -25.07 -21.44
C ALA A 445 8.90 -24.54 -21.16
N GLU A 446 8.04 -25.38 -20.58
CA GLU A 446 6.74 -24.94 -20.08
C GLU A 446 6.93 -24.46 -18.64
N GLU A 447 6.57 -23.22 -18.40
CA GLU A 447 6.70 -22.54 -17.13
C GLU A 447 5.32 -22.41 -16.49
N GLU A 448 5.26 -22.66 -15.19
CA GLU A 448 4.04 -22.52 -14.39
C GLU A 448 4.29 -21.61 -13.19
N LEU A 449 3.28 -20.79 -12.85
CA LEU A 449 3.23 -19.99 -11.64
C LEU A 449 1.85 -20.19 -11.00
N ASN A 450 1.84 -20.65 -9.75
CA ASN A 450 0.64 -20.80 -8.95
C ASN A 450 0.63 -19.76 -7.83
N LEU A 451 -0.45 -18.99 -7.75
CA LEU A 451 -0.62 -17.91 -6.78
C LEU A 451 -1.94 -18.07 -6.04
N LYS A 452 -1.90 -17.95 -4.71
CA LYS A 452 -3.09 -17.61 -3.92
C LYS A 452 -3.25 -16.09 -3.95
N VAL A 453 -4.39 -15.60 -4.43
CA VAL A 453 -4.67 -14.17 -4.56
C VAL A 453 -5.82 -13.77 -3.64
N VAL A 454 -5.60 -12.84 -2.72
CA VAL A 454 -6.65 -12.20 -1.92
C VAL A 454 -6.88 -10.78 -2.44
N ASN A 455 -8.11 -10.53 -2.89
CA ASN A 455 -8.54 -9.22 -3.34
C ASN A 455 -9.42 -8.56 -2.26
N ILE A 456 -8.91 -7.51 -1.63
CA ILE A 456 -9.62 -6.72 -0.63
C ILE A 456 -10.16 -5.45 -1.27
N ARG A 457 -11.47 -5.26 -1.20
CA ARG A 457 -12.10 -4.03 -1.69
C ARG A 457 -12.09 -2.95 -0.61
N THR A 458 -11.68 -1.75 -1.01
CA THR A 458 -11.39 -0.66 -0.08
C THR A 458 -11.82 0.71 -0.60
N TRP A 459 -11.99 1.63 0.35
CA TRP A 459 -11.93 3.09 0.23
C TRP A 459 -10.76 3.59 -0.63
N ASP A 460 -10.95 4.58 -1.51
CA ASP A 460 -9.79 5.36 -1.92
C ASP A 460 -9.24 6.14 -0.73
N GLN A 461 -7.91 6.05 -0.56
CA GLN A 461 -7.18 6.55 0.60
C GLN A 461 -7.80 6.10 1.94
N GLY A 462 -8.66 5.08 1.94
CA GLY A 462 -9.39 4.62 3.11
C GLY A 462 -8.67 3.52 3.87
N PRO A 463 -9.13 3.25 5.10
CA PRO A 463 -8.77 2.03 5.85
C PRO A 463 -9.35 0.77 5.18
N SER A 464 -8.82 -0.40 5.56
CA SER A 464 -9.30 -1.69 5.04
C SER A 464 -10.57 -2.18 5.73
N LEU A 465 -10.74 -1.88 7.03
CA LEU A 465 -11.92 -2.23 7.83
C LEU A 465 -12.28 -3.72 7.72
N LEU A 466 -11.28 -4.58 7.90
CA LEU A 466 -11.49 -6.03 7.87
C LEU A 466 -12.12 -6.52 9.17
N LEU A 467 -12.95 -7.56 9.05
CA LEU A 467 -13.52 -8.27 10.18
C LEU A 467 -12.65 -9.46 10.59
N LYS A 468 -12.94 -10.02 11.78
CA LYS A 468 -12.20 -11.14 12.36
C LYS A 468 -12.08 -12.34 11.41
N ASN A 469 -13.17 -12.74 10.75
CA ASN A 469 -13.15 -13.84 9.78
C ASN A 469 -12.28 -13.56 8.54
N GLN A 470 -12.16 -12.29 8.13
CA GLN A 470 -11.28 -11.87 7.04
C GLN A 470 -9.82 -11.88 7.49
N VAL A 471 -9.53 -11.38 8.70
CA VAL A 471 -8.19 -11.48 9.30
C VAL A 471 -7.75 -12.93 9.48
N SER A 472 -8.65 -13.80 9.96
CA SER A 472 -8.40 -15.24 10.10
C SER A 472 -7.99 -15.87 8.76
N ALA A 473 -8.67 -15.53 7.66
CA ALA A 473 -8.30 -16.02 6.33
C ALA A 473 -6.96 -15.44 5.81
N LEU A 474 -6.56 -14.24 6.23
CA LEU A 474 -5.21 -13.72 5.93
C LEU A 474 -4.13 -14.47 6.72
N VAL A 475 -4.40 -14.84 7.97
CA VAL A 475 -3.49 -15.67 8.78
C VAL A 475 -3.38 -17.09 8.20
N ASP A 476 -4.49 -17.69 7.77
CA ASP A 476 -4.48 -18.97 7.03
C ASP A 476 -3.60 -18.89 5.78
N MET A 477 -3.75 -17.82 4.99
CA MET A 477 -2.93 -17.60 3.81
C MET A 477 -1.44 -17.56 4.15
N VAL A 478 -1.05 -16.87 5.23
CA VAL A 478 0.36 -16.77 5.65
C VAL A 478 0.90 -18.12 6.12
N LEU A 479 0.12 -18.90 6.87
CA LEU A 479 0.51 -20.25 7.31
C LEU A 479 0.70 -21.20 6.13
N ASP A 480 -0.16 -21.08 5.12
CA ASP A 480 -0.18 -21.96 3.95
C ASP A 480 0.81 -21.57 2.84
N ILE A 481 1.63 -20.52 3.01
CA ILE A 481 2.59 -20.15 1.97
C ILE A 481 3.61 -21.28 1.80
N ASP A 482 3.72 -21.75 0.56
CA ASP A 482 4.67 -22.77 0.13
C ASP A 482 6.11 -22.31 0.45
N PRO A 483 6.90 -23.13 1.18
CA PRO A 483 8.31 -22.82 1.46
C PRO A 483 9.15 -22.56 0.21
N GLU A 484 8.83 -23.17 -0.94
CA GLU A 484 9.55 -22.94 -2.20
C GLU A 484 9.19 -21.59 -2.85
N ASN A 485 8.00 -21.08 -2.54
CA ASN A 485 7.45 -19.81 -3.00
C ASN A 485 7.09 -18.92 -1.80
N SER A 486 8.08 -18.65 -0.95
CA SER A 486 7.87 -18.16 0.42
C SER A 486 7.34 -16.73 0.52
N PHE A 487 7.39 -15.92 -0.54
CA PHE A 487 7.07 -14.51 -0.41
C PHE A 487 5.57 -14.19 -0.54
N LEU A 488 5.12 -13.30 0.34
CA LEU A 488 3.83 -12.62 0.28
C LEU A 488 4.01 -11.24 -0.37
N PHE A 489 3.34 -11.01 -1.49
CA PHE A 489 3.33 -9.70 -2.17
C PHE A 489 2.07 -8.91 -1.84
N ILE A 490 2.21 -7.76 -1.19
CA ILE A 490 1.09 -6.86 -0.87
C ILE A 490 1.17 -5.62 -1.76
N HIS A 491 0.09 -5.32 -2.47
CA HIS A 491 0.05 -4.15 -3.35
C HIS A 491 -1.30 -3.42 -3.41
N CYS A 492 -1.22 -2.18 -3.87
CA CYS A 492 -2.36 -1.38 -4.31
C CYS A 492 -1.88 -0.47 -5.45
N ALA A 493 -2.72 0.45 -5.93
CA ALA A 493 -2.35 1.41 -6.98
C ALA A 493 -1.00 2.12 -6.73
N GLY A 494 -0.87 2.76 -5.57
CA GLY A 494 0.35 3.49 -5.19
C GLY A 494 1.34 2.66 -4.40
N GLY A 495 0.95 1.45 -3.98
CA GLY A 495 1.77 0.55 -3.19
C GLY A 495 2.18 1.09 -1.82
N ILE A 496 1.46 2.06 -1.25
CA ILE A 496 1.90 2.75 -0.03
C ILE A 496 0.77 2.98 0.99
N GLY A 497 -0.39 3.53 0.62
CA GLY A 497 -1.47 3.80 1.59
C GLY A 497 -2.10 2.53 2.14
N ARG A 498 -2.95 1.88 1.34
CA ARG A 498 -3.62 0.62 1.67
C ARG A 498 -2.65 -0.54 1.85
N THR A 499 -1.60 -0.57 1.03
CA THR A 499 -0.49 -1.52 1.17
C THR A 499 0.17 -1.39 2.54
N GLY A 500 0.51 -0.18 2.96
CA GLY A 500 1.10 0.05 4.27
C GLY A 500 0.15 -0.25 5.43
N ASN A 501 -1.15 0.02 5.27
CA ASN A 501 -2.16 -0.29 6.27
C ASN A 501 -2.22 -1.80 6.58
N LEU A 502 -2.22 -2.65 5.56
CA LEU A 502 -2.22 -4.10 5.75
C LEU A 502 -0.84 -4.66 6.14
N ALA A 503 0.23 -4.15 5.52
CA ALA A 503 1.60 -4.55 5.84
C ALA A 503 1.99 -4.25 7.29
N TYR A 504 1.48 -3.14 7.83
CA TYR A 504 1.67 -2.82 9.24
C TYR A 504 1.08 -3.91 10.13
N ALA A 505 -0.12 -4.41 9.86
CA ALA A 505 -0.71 -5.48 10.67
C ALA A 505 0.05 -6.80 10.51
N LEU A 506 0.32 -7.22 9.27
CA LEU A 506 0.98 -8.50 8.98
C LEU A 506 2.46 -8.53 9.37
N SER A 507 3.13 -7.39 9.53
CA SER A 507 4.51 -7.35 10.01
C SER A 507 4.65 -7.99 11.39
N GLU A 508 3.59 -8.02 12.21
CA GLU A 508 3.57 -8.67 13.52
C GLU A 508 3.96 -10.15 13.46
N ILE A 509 3.57 -10.84 12.38
CA ILE A 509 3.77 -12.28 12.21
C ILE A 509 4.78 -12.62 11.11
N LEU A 510 5.21 -11.63 10.31
CA LEU A 510 6.15 -11.81 9.20
C LEU A 510 7.54 -11.21 9.43
N CYS A 511 7.75 -10.34 10.44
CA CYS A 511 8.99 -9.58 10.60
C CYS A 511 9.54 -9.64 12.02
N CYS A 512 10.83 -9.98 12.21
CA CYS A 512 11.45 -10.21 13.52
C CYS A 512 11.96 -8.96 14.25
N ASP A 513 11.85 -7.77 13.67
CA ASP A 513 12.45 -6.52 14.18
C ASP A 513 11.43 -5.36 14.29
N VAL A 514 10.15 -5.70 14.50
CA VAL A 514 9.09 -4.69 14.57
C VAL A 514 9.15 -3.94 15.90
N PRO A 515 9.26 -2.59 15.89
CA PRO A 515 9.23 -1.79 17.10
C PRO A 515 7.99 -2.07 17.96
N LYS A 516 8.18 -1.99 19.29
CA LYS A 516 7.11 -2.16 20.27
C LYS A 516 6.07 -1.04 20.19
N ASP A 517 6.57 0.20 20.15
CA ASP A 517 5.72 1.39 20.08
C ASP A 517 4.96 1.43 18.73
N PRO A 518 3.62 1.53 18.74
CA PRO A 518 2.82 1.53 17.51
C PRO A 518 3.15 2.66 16.53
N LEU A 519 3.56 3.84 17.01
CA LEU A 519 3.92 4.97 16.16
C LEU A 519 5.33 4.80 15.58
N LYS A 520 6.29 4.31 16.37
CA LYS A 520 7.63 3.93 15.89
C LYS A 520 7.58 2.79 14.90
N LYS A 521 6.62 1.87 15.03
CA LYS A 521 6.37 0.81 14.06
C LYS A 521 6.04 1.38 12.68
N LEU A 522 5.24 2.46 12.61
CA LEU A 522 5.00 3.15 11.33
C LEU A 522 6.28 3.81 10.80
N GLU A 523 7.08 4.45 11.66
CA GLU A 523 8.37 5.03 11.25
C GLU A 523 9.32 3.96 10.69
N TRP A 524 9.41 2.80 11.34
CA TRP A 524 10.14 1.64 10.84
C TRP A 524 9.61 1.18 9.49
N LEU A 525 8.30 0.99 9.34
CA LEU A 525 7.71 0.57 8.07
C LEU A 525 8.00 1.59 6.95
N ARG A 526 7.96 2.88 7.25
CA ARG A 526 8.31 3.97 6.32
C ARG A 526 9.81 4.01 5.98
N SER A 527 10.67 3.55 6.88
CA SER A 527 12.11 3.39 6.60
C SER A 527 12.38 2.25 5.62
N GLN A 528 11.54 1.21 5.62
CA GLN A 528 11.61 0.10 4.66
C GLN A 528 10.95 0.46 3.33
N ARG A 529 9.83 1.20 3.39
CA ARG A 529 9.12 1.70 2.21
C ARG A 529 8.46 3.05 2.50
N GLN A 530 9.04 4.11 1.93
CA GLN A 530 8.56 5.48 2.11
C GLN A 530 7.09 5.64 1.69
N GLY A 531 6.36 6.52 2.39
CA GLY A 531 4.97 6.83 2.08
C GLY A 531 3.94 5.82 2.60
N CYS A 532 4.37 4.71 3.21
CA CYS A 532 3.46 3.73 3.83
C CYS A 532 2.48 4.40 4.80
N ILE A 533 1.20 4.04 4.69
CA ILE A 533 0.06 4.65 5.41
C ILE A 533 -0.03 6.16 5.11
N GLN A 534 -1.06 6.56 4.36
CA GLN A 534 -1.20 7.92 3.82
C GLN A 534 -2.21 8.79 4.58
N THR A 535 -2.99 8.20 5.49
CA THR A 535 -3.97 8.91 6.31
C THR A 535 -3.95 8.45 7.78
N PRO A 536 -4.39 9.29 8.73
CA PRO A 536 -4.57 8.90 10.13
C PRO A 536 -5.57 7.75 10.32
N GLU A 537 -6.63 7.68 9.51
CA GLU A 537 -7.63 6.60 9.54
C GLU A 537 -7.01 5.25 9.19
N GLN A 538 -6.12 5.21 8.19
CA GLN A 538 -5.37 4.02 7.85
C GLN A 538 -4.43 3.58 8.97
N LEU A 539 -3.89 4.52 9.77
CA LEU A 539 -3.03 4.19 10.91
C LEU A 539 -3.85 3.59 12.06
N VAL A 540 -4.98 4.20 12.41
CA VAL A 540 -5.91 3.67 13.43
C VAL A 540 -6.36 2.26 13.05
N ASP A 541 -6.84 2.08 11.82
CA ASP A 541 -7.23 0.76 11.30
C ASP A 541 -6.07 -0.23 11.31
N ALA A 542 -4.85 0.19 10.95
CA ALA A 542 -3.67 -0.68 10.99
C ALA A 542 -3.34 -1.18 12.40
N MET A 543 -3.52 -0.33 13.43
CA MET A 543 -3.34 -0.73 14.83
C MET A 543 -4.42 -1.74 15.27
N ILE A 544 -5.67 -1.53 14.86
CA ILE A 544 -6.77 -2.47 15.11
C ILE A 544 -6.51 -3.82 14.43
N LEU A 545 -6.11 -3.81 13.16
CA LEU A 545 -5.76 -5.02 12.41
C LEU A 545 -4.57 -5.74 13.04
N SER A 546 -3.56 -5.00 13.50
CA SER A 546 -2.42 -5.55 14.25
C SER A 546 -2.88 -6.28 15.51
N HIS A 547 -3.83 -5.71 16.26
CA HIS A 547 -4.44 -6.36 17.42
C HIS A 547 -5.15 -7.66 17.02
N MET A 548 -5.97 -7.61 15.98
CA MET A 548 -6.75 -8.77 15.50
C MET A 548 -5.86 -9.90 14.98
N VAL A 549 -4.76 -9.59 14.29
CA VAL A 549 -3.78 -10.58 13.83
C VAL A 549 -3.13 -11.30 15.01
N LEU A 550 -2.67 -10.55 16.02
CA LEU A 550 -2.09 -11.15 17.22
C LEU A 550 -3.12 -11.95 18.02
N GLN A 551 -4.36 -11.47 18.10
CA GLN A 551 -5.47 -12.17 18.73
C GLN A 551 -5.73 -13.53 18.04
N GLU A 552 -5.75 -13.56 16.71
CA GLU A 552 -5.93 -14.79 15.94
C GLU A 552 -4.82 -15.81 16.24
N VAL A 553 -3.57 -15.36 16.36
CA VAL A 553 -2.45 -16.24 16.75
C VAL A 553 -2.65 -16.80 18.16
N VAL A 554 -3.06 -15.98 19.13
CA VAL A 554 -3.36 -16.41 20.51
C VAL A 554 -4.48 -17.44 20.55
N GLU A 555 -5.56 -17.20 19.81
CA GLU A 555 -6.72 -18.10 19.76
C GLU A 555 -6.36 -19.46 19.14
N ARG A 556 -5.50 -19.49 18.10
CA ARG A 556 -5.01 -20.73 17.49
C ARG A 556 -3.99 -21.47 18.36
N SER A 557 -3.23 -20.73 19.15
CA SER A 557 -2.24 -21.27 20.09
C SER A 557 -2.87 -21.86 21.35
N SER A 558 -4.11 -21.47 21.66
CA SER A 558 -4.84 -21.99 22.80
C SER A 558 -5.33 -23.42 22.49
N PRO A 559 -5.21 -24.37 23.43
CA PRO A 559 -5.72 -25.72 23.21
C PRO A 559 -7.22 -25.63 22.91
N LYS A 560 -7.65 -26.15 21.75
CA LYS A 560 -9.08 -26.33 21.48
C LYS A 560 -9.62 -27.22 22.60
N GLU A 561 -10.55 -26.71 23.39
CA GLU A 561 -11.34 -27.54 24.28
C GLU A 561 -11.86 -28.71 23.43
N ARG A 562 -11.45 -29.93 23.76
CA ARG A 562 -11.88 -31.12 23.04
C ARG A 562 -13.38 -31.26 23.31
N GLU A 563 -14.21 -30.90 22.33
CA GLU A 563 -15.63 -31.29 22.29
C GLU A 563 -15.77 -32.81 22.14
#